data_AF-A0A1J5SW84-F1
#
_entry.id   AF-A0A1J5SW84-F1
#
_cell.length_a   1.000
_cell.length_b   1.000
_cell.length_c   1.000
_cell.angle_alpha   90.00
_cell.angle_beta   90.00
_cell.angle_gamma   90.00
#
_symmetry.space_group_name_H-M   'P 1'
#
loop_
_entity.id
_entity.type
_entity.pdbx_description
1 polymer ?
#
loop_
_entity_poly.entity_id
_entity_poly.type
_entity_poly.pdbx_seq_one_letter_code
_entity_poly.pdbx_strand_id
1 'polypeptide(L)'
;MIVPIPYVHCGIGLLMTLTSIPLILKKVPMNRLYGIRVRKAFASQHNWYEINAYGGKLLFAFGIFLLAYGWLSLDFVPPPTSPWTPVFLILPLLVLVPVLAMFNAFARRLPDR
;
A
#
# COMPACT_ATOMS: atom_id res chain seq x y z
N MET A 1 -19.27 19.45 3.45
CA MET A 1 -19.31 18.37 2.45
C MET A 1 -18.71 17.12 3.07
N ILE A 2 -19.43 16.00 3.09
CA ILE A 2 -18.88 14.69 3.48
C ILE A 2 -18.26 14.10 2.22
N VAL A 3 -16.97 13.77 2.25
CA VAL A 3 -16.31 13.08 1.13
C VAL A 3 -16.88 11.66 1.04
N PRO A 4 -17.45 11.24 -0.10
CA PRO A 4 -17.92 9.86 -0.27
C PRO A 4 -16.80 8.85 0.02
N ILE A 5 -17.11 7.81 0.78
CA ILE A 5 -16.15 6.80 1.21
C ILE A 5 -15.39 6.17 0.02
N PRO A 6 -16.04 5.79 -1.10
CA PRO A 6 -15.33 5.27 -2.27
C PRO A 6 -14.24 6.20 -2.80
N TYR A 7 -14.42 7.53 -2.71
CA TYR A 7 -13.41 8.49 -3.15
C TYR A 7 -12.20 8.51 -2.22
N VAL A 8 -12.39 8.22 -0.94
CA VAL A 8 -11.29 8.03 0.01
C VAL A 8 -10.48 6.79 -0.37
N HIS A 9 -11.14 5.66 -0.66
CA HIS A 9 -10.46 4.45 -1.12
C HIS A 9 -9.72 4.68 -2.44
N CYS A 10 -10.35 5.33 -3.43
CA CYS A 10 -9.71 5.67 -4.70
C CYS A 10 -8.51 6.62 -4.51
N GLY A 11 -8.62 7.63 -3.65
CA GLY A 11 -7.53 8.56 -3.37
C GLY A 11 -6.32 7.86 -2.75
N ILE A 12 -6.54 7.00 -1.75
CA ILE A 12 -5.48 6.18 -1.16
C ILE A 12 -4.91 5.23 -2.21
N GLY A 13 -5.77 4.55 -2.96
CA GLY A 13 -5.37 3.58 -3.97
C GLY A 13 -4.50 4.19 -5.07
N LEU A 14 -4.87 5.37 -5.56
CA LEU A 14 -4.10 6.13 -6.55
C LEU A 14 -2.74 6.54 -6.00
N LEU A 15 -2.70 7.07 -4.77
CA LEU A 15 -1.45 7.48 -4.13
C LEU A 15 -0.48 6.29 -3.96
N MET A 16 -0.97 5.15 -3.45
CA MET A 16 -0.15 3.95 -3.28
C MET A 16 0.36 3.42 -4.62
N THR A 17 -0.51 3.37 -5.63
CA THR A 17 -0.17 2.89 -6.98
C THR A 17 0.92 3.77 -7.58
N LEU A 18 0.74 5.09 -7.63
CA LEU A 18 1.69 5.98 -8.29
C LEU A 18 3.05 6.03 -7.58
N THR A 19 3.06 6.11 -6.25
CA THR A 19 4.31 6.15 -5.47
C THR A 19 5.07 4.83 -5.54
N SER A 20 4.38 3.69 -5.67
CA SER A 20 5.08 2.41 -5.78
C SER A 20 5.89 2.22 -7.07
N ILE A 21 5.50 2.86 -8.19
CA ILE A 21 6.13 2.68 -9.52
C ILE A 21 7.65 2.90 -9.49
N PRO A 22 8.19 4.05 -9.04
CA PRO A 22 9.64 4.26 -9.03
C PRO A 22 10.40 3.27 -8.12
N LEU A 23 9.74 2.71 -7.09
CA LEU A 23 10.31 1.68 -6.23
C LEU A 23 10.42 0.34 -6.96
N ILE A 24 9.36 -0.07 -7.65
CA ILE A 24 9.32 -1.30 -8.46
C ILE A 24 10.38 -1.27 -9.56
N LEU A 25 10.53 -0.12 -10.22
CA LEU A 25 11.51 0.10 -11.27
C LEU A 25 12.94 0.26 -10.75
N LYS A 26 13.17 0.15 -9.44
CA LYS A 26 14.49 0.33 -8.80
C LYS A 26 15.16 1.67 -9.17
N LYS A 27 14.38 2.73 -9.37
CA LYS A 27 14.87 4.06 -9.79
C LYS A 27 15.23 4.98 -8.63
N VAL A 28 14.89 4.59 -7.41
CA VAL A 28 15.09 5.42 -6.20
C VAL A 28 16.40 5.00 -5.53
N PRO A 29 17.44 5.85 -5.53
CA PRO A 29 18.66 5.56 -4.78
C PRO A 29 18.40 5.61 -3.27
N MET A 30 19.30 5.00 -2.50
CA MET A 30 19.23 5.02 -1.03
C MET A 30 19.19 6.45 -0.51
N ASN A 31 18.14 6.78 0.24
CA ASN A 31 17.88 8.13 0.70
C ASN A 31 17.09 8.14 2.02
N ARG A 32 16.92 9.33 2.63
CA ARG A 32 16.28 9.48 3.94
C ARG A 32 14.81 9.91 3.89
N LEU A 33 14.27 10.23 2.72
CA LEU A 33 12.92 10.83 2.58
C LEU A 33 11.89 9.88 1.98
N TYR A 34 12.29 9.03 1.04
CA TYR A 34 11.40 8.27 0.17
C TYR A 34 11.79 6.80 0.05
N GLY A 35 10.77 5.94 -0.02
CA GLY A 35 10.91 4.49 -0.04
C GLY A 35 10.58 3.83 1.30
N ILE A 36 10.70 2.50 1.35
CA ILE A 36 10.46 1.67 2.52
C ILE A 36 11.72 1.63 3.37
N ARG A 37 11.70 2.41 4.44
CA ARG A 37 12.87 2.75 5.27
C ARG A 37 12.98 1.87 6.51
N VAL A 38 12.87 0.56 6.34
CA VAL A 38 13.18 -0.39 7.42
C VAL A 38 14.68 -0.54 7.58
N ARG A 39 15.17 -0.84 8.79
CA ARG A 39 16.60 -1.02 9.09
C ARG A 39 17.31 -1.91 8.07
N LYS A 40 16.65 -2.99 7.66
CA LYS A 40 17.17 -3.98 6.69
C LYS A 40 17.41 -3.41 5.29
N ALA A 41 16.64 -2.39 4.88
CA ALA A 41 16.83 -1.71 3.59
C ALA A 41 18.11 -0.88 3.54
N PHE A 42 18.60 -0.43 4.70
CA PHE A 42 19.85 0.35 4.79
C PHE A 42 21.09 -0.51 5.00
N ALA A 43 20.97 -1.83 5.08
CA ALA A 43 22.11 -2.73 5.27
C ALA A 43 23.06 -2.72 4.07
N SER A 44 22.53 -2.62 2.85
CA SER A 44 23.31 -2.58 1.60
C SER A 44 22.50 -1.94 0.47
N GLN A 45 23.14 -1.50 -0.62
CA GLN A 45 22.41 -1.04 -1.80
C GLN A 45 21.55 -2.14 -2.42
N HIS A 46 22.03 -3.38 -2.41
CA HIS A 46 21.27 -4.53 -2.87
C HIS A 46 19.95 -4.66 -2.08
N ASN A 47 20.02 -4.67 -0.75
CA ASN A 47 18.84 -4.76 0.10
C ASN A 47 17.90 -3.58 -0.10
N TRP A 48 18.43 -2.36 -0.28
CA TRP A 48 17.63 -1.18 -0.56
C TRP A 48 16.72 -1.41 -1.78
N TYR A 49 17.30 -1.83 -2.90
CA TYR A 49 16.54 -2.04 -4.13
C TYR A 49 15.61 -3.25 -4.06
N GLU A 50 16.02 -4.36 -3.44
CA GLU A 50 15.16 -5.55 -3.29
C GLU A 50 13.95 -5.29 -2.40
N ILE A 51 14.15 -4.68 -1.23
CA ILE A 51 13.06 -4.36 -0.29
C ILE A 51 12.10 -3.34 -0.89
N ASN A 52 12.62 -2.28 -1.51
CA ASN A 52 11.78 -1.27 -2.13
C ASN A 52 11.03 -1.82 -3.35
N ALA A 53 11.66 -2.64 -4.19
CA ALA A 53 10.97 -3.22 -5.34
C ALA A 53 9.88 -4.20 -4.90
N TYR A 54 10.15 -5.08 -3.94
CA TYR A 54 9.15 -6.04 -3.46
C TYR A 54 8.01 -5.34 -2.71
N GLY A 55 8.33 -4.49 -1.73
CA GLY A 55 7.29 -3.75 -1.01
C GLY A 55 6.54 -2.77 -1.91
N GLY A 56 7.20 -2.19 -2.92
CA GLY A 56 6.56 -1.43 -3.99
C GLY A 56 5.52 -2.28 -4.74
N LYS A 57 5.84 -3.50 -5.16
CA LYS A 57 4.86 -4.41 -5.82
C LYS A 57 3.65 -4.69 -4.94
N LEU A 58 3.86 -4.89 -3.64
CA LEU A 58 2.77 -5.11 -2.68
C LEU A 58 1.89 -3.86 -2.54
N LEU A 59 2.50 -2.68 -2.41
CA LEU A 59 1.78 -1.40 -2.33
C LEU A 59 1.02 -1.08 -3.63
N PHE A 60 1.61 -1.40 -4.79
CA PHE A 60 0.96 -1.28 -6.09
C PHE A 60 -0.29 -2.17 -6.15
N ALA A 61 -0.14 -3.46 -5.84
CA ALA A 61 -1.26 -4.40 -5.84
C ALA A 61 -2.37 -3.98 -4.87
N PHE A 62 -2.01 -3.52 -3.66
CA PHE A 62 -2.96 -2.97 -2.70
C PHE A 62 -3.66 -1.70 -3.22
N GLY A 63 -2.91 -0.82 -3.89
CA GLY A 63 -3.46 0.39 -4.50
C GLY A 63 -4.47 0.09 -5.62
N ILE A 64 -4.15 -0.85 -6.50
CA ILE A 64 -5.06 -1.34 -7.54
C ILE A 64 -6.30 -2.00 -6.92
N PHE A 65 -6.13 -2.79 -5.87
CA PHE A 65 -7.24 -3.36 -5.12
C PHE A 65 -8.18 -2.29 -4.56
N LEU A 66 -7.65 -1.23 -3.94
CA LEU A 66 -8.46 -0.13 -3.41
C LEU A 66 -9.16 0.67 -4.51
N LEU A 67 -8.51 0.89 -5.65
CA LEU A 67 -9.13 1.52 -6.82
C LEU A 67 -10.30 0.68 -7.34
N ALA A 68 -10.09 -0.63 -7.50
CA ALA A 68 -11.13 -1.55 -7.92
C ALA A 68 -12.29 -1.59 -6.90
N TYR A 69 -11.99 -1.67 -5.61
CA TYR A 69 -13.00 -1.64 -4.55
C TYR A 69 -13.80 -0.34 -4.56
N GLY A 70 -13.14 0.82 -4.59
CA GLY A 70 -13.80 2.12 -4.64
C GLY A 70 -14.69 2.27 -5.88
N TRP A 71 -14.20 1.87 -7.05
CA TRP A 71 -14.98 1.95 -8.29
C TRP A 71 -16.18 0.99 -8.29
N LEU A 72 -15.99 -0.28 -7.92
CA LEU A 72 -17.04 -1.30 -7.98
C LEU A 72 -18.08 -1.17 -6.86
N SER A 73 -17.78 -0.40 -5.81
CA SER A 73 -18.66 -0.25 -4.65
C SER A 73 -19.56 1.00 -4.68
N LEU A 74 -19.51 1.80 -5.74
CA LEU A 74 -20.25 3.07 -5.86
C LEU A 74 -21.76 2.92 -5.62
N ASP A 75 -22.37 1.84 -6.12
CA ASP A 75 -23.81 1.58 -5.98
C ASP A 75 -24.19 0.92 -4.64
N PHE A 76 -23.19 0.54 -3.83
CA PHE A 76 -23.36 -0.23 -2.59
C PHE A 76 -23.00 0.56 -1.33
N VAL A 77 -22.80 1.88 -1.45
CA VAL A 77 -22.37 2.74 -0.33
C VAL A 77 -23.48 2.84 0.72
N PRO A 78 -23.22 2.45 1.99
CA PRO A 78 -24.21 2.62 3.06
C PRO A 78 -24.48 4.11 3.36
N PRO A 79 -25.71 4.49 3.76
CA PRO A 79 -26.00 5.83 4.24
C PRO A 79 -25.11 6.22 5.42
N PRO A 80 -24.69 7.48 5.59
CA PRO A 80 -23.77 7.90 6.65
C PRO A 80 -24.23 7.54 8.08
N THR A 81 -25.53 7.42 8.32
CA THR A 81 -26.12 7.04 9.61
C THR A 81 -26.17 5.54 9.86
N SER A 82 -25.85 4.71 8.85
CA SER A 82 -25.87 3.26 8.94
C SER A 82 -24.72 2.74 9.81
N PRO A 83 -24.95 1.75 10.69
CA PRO A 83 -23.89 1.09 11.44
C PRO A 83 -22.90 0.32 10.54
N TRP A 84 -23.27 0.04 9.28
CA TRP A 84 -22.41 -0.62 8.30
C TRP A 84 -21.38 0.30 7.65
N THR A 85 -21.56 1.62 7.75
CA THR A 85 -20.65 2.63 7.20
C THR A 85 -19.19 2.48 7.66
N PRO A 86 -18.89 2.34 8.98
CA PRO A 86 -17.52 2.09 9.41
C PRO A 86 -16.98 0.74 8.94
N VAL A 87 -17.82 -0.28 8.83
CA VAL A 87 -17.41 -1.60 8.32
C VAL A 87 -16.98 -1.49 6.86
N PHE A 88 -17.78 -0.82 6.04
CA PHE A 88 -17.49 -0.56 4.62
C PHE A 88 -16.19 0.25 4.45
N LEU A 89 -15.92 1.22 5.32
CA LEU A 89 -14.68 1.99 5.29
C LEU A 89 -13.44 1.13 5.62
N ILE A 90 -13.52 0.33 6.69
CA ILE A 90 -12.35 -0.36 7.28
C ILE A 90 -12.05 -1.70 6.61
N LEU A 91 -13.07 -2.45 6.20
CA LEU A 91 -12.92 -3.81 5.67
C LEU A 91 -11.86 -3.94 4.55
N PRO A 92 -11.86 -3.12 3.48
CA PRO A 92 -10.82 -3.23 2.44
C PRO A 92 -9.43 -2.87 2.95
N LEU A 93 -9.32 -2.01 3.98
CA LEU A 93 -8.02 -1.64 4.57
C LEU A 93 -7.39 -2.80 5.35
N LEU A 94 -8.18 -3.78 5.81
CA LEU A 94 -7.66 -4.96 6.49
C LEU A 94 -6.78 -5.84 5.59
N VAL A 95 -6.89 -5.71 4.26
CA VAL A 95 -5.96 -6.35 3.30
C VAL A 95 -4.52 -5.88 3.50
N LEU A 96 -4.30 -4.72 4.13
CA LEU A 96 -2.97 -4.26 4.50
C LEU A 96 -2.28 -5.19 5.50
N VAL A 97 -3.03 -5.91 6.35
CA VAL A 97 -2.46 -6.83 7.35
C VAL A 97 -1.67 -7.97 6.68
N PRO A 98 -2.25 -8.80 5.79
CA PRO A 98 -1.48 -9.81 5.08
C PRO A 98 -0.39 -9.21 4.18
N VAL A 99 -0.61 -8.02 3.58
CA VAL A 99 0.43 -7.31 2.81
C VAL A 99 1.66 -7.01 3.68
N LEU A 100 1.47 -6.48 4.90
CA LEU A 100 2.56 -6.22 5.83
C LEU A 100 3.22 -7.52 6.32
N ALA A 101 2.44 -8.59 6.52
CA ALA A 101 2.97 -9.90 6.87
C ALA A 101 3.86 -10.47 5.76
N MET A 102 3.43 -10.39 4.49
CA MET A 102 4.22 -10.79 3.32
C MET A 102 5.50 -9.97 3.19
N PHE A 103 5.40 -8.65 3.35
CA PHE A 103 6.55 -7.74 3.37
C PHE A 103 7.57 -8.15 4.44
N ASN A 104 7.12 -8.36 5.68
CA ASN A 104 7.99 -8.73 6.79
C ASN A 104 8.61 -10.12 6.58
N ALA A 105 7.85 -11.08 6.06
CA ALA A 105 8.35 -12.40 5.71
C ALA A 105 9.45 -12.33 4.63
N PHE A 106 9.29 -11.49 3.62
CA PHE A 106 10.31 -11.25 2.59
C PHE A 106 11.54 -10.55 3.18
N ALA A 107 11.34 -9.44 3.90
CA ALA A 107 12.44 -8.64 4.42
C ALA A 107 13.35 -9.46 5.36
N ARG A 108 12.78 -10.37 6.15
CA ARG A 108 13.57 -11.25 7.04
C ARG A 108 14.53 -12.19 6.32
N ARG A 109 14.25 -12.56 5.05
CA ARG A 109 15.07 -13.50 4.27
C ARG A 109 16.37 -12.90 3.74
N LEU A 110 16.47 -11.58 3.67
CA LEU A 110 17.67 -10.90 3.18
C LEU A 110 18.80 -10.95 4.21
N PRO A 111 20.08 -10.81 3.81
CA PRO A 111 21.19 -10.72 4.75
C PRO A 111 21.17 -9.37 5.51
N ASP A 112 21.77 -9.32 6.70
CA ASP A 112 21.88 -8.09 7.50
C ASP A 112 23.14 -7.25 7.16
N ARG A 113 24.09 -7.83 6.41
CA ARG A 113 25.32 -7.20 5.90
C ARG A 113 25.70 -7.84 4.57
#